data_AF-A0A956DSI3-F1
#
_entry.id   AF-A0A956DSI3-F1
#
_cell.length_a   1.000
_cell.length_b   1.000
_cell.length_c   1.000
_cell.angle_alpha   90.00
_cell.angle_beta   90.00
_cell.angle_gamma   90.00
#
_symmetry.space_group_name_H-M   'P 1'
#
loop_
_entity.id
_entity.type
_entity.pdbx_description
1 polymer ?
#
loop_
_entity_poly.entity_id
_entity_poly.type
_entity_poly.pdbx_seq_one_letter_code
_entity_poly.pdbx_strand_id
1 'polypeptide(L)'
;MKDFDEVESALAARAALASWLTRHGITHEQATDLAETYDTVLAAMPKWLDIRGEYLRCLLAEAGDRSGVDLKKWLAQELEARFVFVEKPPRWLQSPAWPINENGPMRFLGQLAAGDSFHDMGSVYVFIDPATAQVETVIQFR
;
A
#
# COMPACT_ATOMS: atom_id res chain seq x y z
N MET A 1 2.01 -14.37 -1.05
CA MET A 1 2.29 -13.37 -2.10
C MET A 1 1.41 -13.64 -3.32
N LYS A 2 0.07 -13.57 -3.18
CA LYS A 2 -0.90 -13.78 -4.27
C LYS A 2 -2.21 -13.00 -4.08
N ASP A 3 -2.61 -12.73 -2.84
CA ASP A 3 -4.00 -12.38 -2.53
C ASP A 3 -4.54 -11.03 -3.05
N PHE A 4 -3.73 -10.00 -3.36
CA PHE A 4 -4.26 -8.69 -3.81
C PHE A 4 -4.08 -8.39 -5.29
N ASP A 5 -3.06 -8.95 -5.93
CA ASP A 5 -3.05 -9.08 -7.40
C ASP A 5 -4.26 -9.92 -7.82
N GLU A 6 -4.65 -10.88 -6.98
CA GLU A 6 -5.90 -11.62 -7.07
C GLU A 6 -7.15 -10.76 -6.79
N VAL A 7 -7.13 -9.74 -5.93
CA VAL A 7 -8.27 -8.82 -5.72
C VAL A 7 -8.43 -7.84 -6.88
N GLU A 8 -7.36 -7.21 -7.37
CA GLU A 8 -7.41 -6.38 -8.59
C GLU A 8 -7.80 -7.23 -9.81
N SER A 9 -7.20 -8.41 -9.96
CA SER A 9 -7.57 -9.36 -11.01
C SER A 9 -9.00 -9.87 -10.85
N ALA A 10 -9.49 -10.08 -9.62
CA ALA A 10 -10.86 -10.49 -9.35
C ALA A 10 -11.85 -9.36 -9.62
N LEU A 11 -11.51 -8.11 -9.29
CA LEU A 11 -12.29 -6.92 -9.65
C LEU A 11 -12.36 -6.76 -11.17
N ALA A 12 -11.21 -6.89 -11.86
CA ALA A 12 -11.13 -6.85 -13.32
C ALA A 12 -11.92 -8.00 -13.97
N ALA A 13 -11.81 -9.22 -13.44
CA ALA A 13 -12.56 -10.38 -13.90
C ALA A 13 -14.06 -10.21 -13.66
N ARG A 14 -14.48 -9.68 -12.49
CA ARG A 14 -15.89 -9.36 -12.20
C ARG A 14 -16.43 -8.31 -13.15
N ALA A 15 -15.67 -7.24 -13.41
CA ALA A 15 -16.06 -6.19 -14.34
C ALA A 15 -16.20 -6.71 -15.78
N ALA A 16 -15.28 -7.57 -16.22
CA ALA A 16 -15.35 -8.24 -17.51
C ALA A 16 -16.56 -9.18 -17.60
N LEU A 17 -16.82 -9.97 -16.55
CA LEU A 17 -17.95 -10.90 -16.49
C LEU A 17 -19.29 -10.17 -16.49
N ALA A 18 -19.41 -9.09 -15.73
CA ALA A 18 -20.59 -8.25 -15.72
C ALA A 18 -20.86 -7.60 -17.08
N SER A 19 -19.80 -7.08 -17.74
CA SER A 19 -19.90 -6.52 -19.08
C SER A 19 -20.39 -7.58 -20.09
N TRP A 20 -19.94 -8.82 -19.93
CA TRP A 20 -20.40 -9.95 -20.74
C TRP A 20 -21.87 -10.31 -20.45
N LEU A 21 -22.27 -10.38 -19.18
CA LEU A 21 -23.65 -10.68 -18.78
C LEU A 21 -24.64 -9.62 -19.28
N THR A 22 -24.29 -8.32 -19.18
CA THR A 22 -25.08 -7.22 -19.76
C THR A 22 -25.25 -7.40 -21.25
N ARG A 23 -24.18 -7.76 -21.96
CA ARG A 23 -24.19 -7.96 -23.42
C ARG A 23 -25.09 -9.13 -23.84
N HIS A 24 -25.28 -10.11 -22.97
CA HIS A 24 -26.14 -11.27 -23.18
C HIS A 24 -27.54 -11.13 -22.58
N GLY A 25 -27.90 -9.95 -22.04
CA GLY A 25 -29.24 -9.67 -21.51
C GLY A 25 -29.55 -10.38 -20.19
N ILE A 26 -28.53 -10.80 -19.44
CA ILE A 26 -28.69 -11.48 -18.15
C ILE A 26 -28.67 -10.44 -17.03
N THR A 27 -29.78 -10.29 -16.33
CA THR A 27 -29.92 -9.40 -15.18
C THR A 27 -29.02 -9.88 -14.03
N HIS A 28 -28.18 -8.99 -13.52
CA HIS A 28 -27.29 -9.27 -12.40
C HIS A 28 -27.20 -8.03 -11.50
N GLU A 29 -27.09 -8.24 -10.18
CA GLU A 29 -26.76 -7.19 -9.21
C GLU A 29 -25.28 -7.28 -8.88
N GLN A 30 -24.55 -6.17 -9.07
CA GLN A 30 -23.17 -6.08 -8.60
C GLN A 30 -23.16 -5.61 -7.15
N ALA A 31 -22.43 -6.31 -6.29
CA ALA A 31 -22.08 -5.80 -4.96
C ALA A 31 -21.02 -4.70 -5.10
N THR A 32 -21.46 -3.44 -5.19
CA THR A 32 -20.62 -2.24 -5.37
C THR A 32 -19.63 -2.00 -4.21
N ASP A 33 -19.93 -2.58 -3.05
CA ASP A 33 -19.24 -2.39 -1.77
C ASP A 33 -17.71 -2.64 -1.80
N LEU A 34 -17.28 -3.70 -2.49
CA LEU A 34 -15.86 -4.05 -2.59
C LEU A 34 -15.04 -3.08 -3.46
N ALA A 35 -15.62 -2.60 -4.56
CA ALA A 35 -14.95 -1.67 -5.46
C ALA A 35 -14.86 -0.28 -4.82
N GLU A 36 -15.96 0.17 -4.21
CA GLU A 36 -16.00 1.46 -3.51
C GLU A 36 -15.03 1.49 -2.32
N THR A 37 -14.95 0.40 -1.56
CA THR A 37 -13.98 0.28 -0.45
C THR A 37 -12.54 0.30 -0.97
N TYR A 38 -12.26 -0.41 -2.07
CA TYR A 38 -10.93 -0.42 -2.69
C TYR A 38 -10.50 0.97 -3.18
N ASP A 39 -11.38 1.65 -3.91
CA ASP A 39 -11.12 3.02 -4.39
C ASP A 39 -10.95 4.00 -3.22
N THR A 40 -11.70 3.81 -2.14
CA THR A 40 -11.58 4.62 -0.91
C THR A 40 -10.21 4.44 -0.26
N VAL A 41 -9.73 3.19 -0.17
CA VAL A 41 -8.41 2.85 0.39
C VAL A 41 -7.30 3.43 -0.48
N LEU A 42 -7.35 3.22 -1.80
CA LEU A 42 -6.38 3.79 -2.74
C LEU A 42 -6.34 5.33 -2.66
N ALA A 43 -7.50 5.97 -2.54
CA ALA A 43 -7.59 7.42 -2.42
C ALA A 43 -7.09 7.98 -1.08
N ALA A 44 -6.95 7.13 -0.05
CA ALA A 44 -6.40 7.48 1.26
C ALA A 44 -4.88 7.32 1.32
N MET A 45 -4.30 6.44 0.49
CA MET A 45 -2.89 6.08 0.58
C MET A 45 -1.96 7.20 0.08
N PRO A 46 -0.96 7.59 0.89
CA PRO A 46 0.07 8.51 0.44
C PRO A 46 0.89 7.93 -0.72
N LYS A 47 1.31 8.76 -1.68
CA LYS A 47 2.08 8.30 -2.86
C LYS A 47 3.43 7.62 -2.53
N TRP A 48 3.97 7.90 -1.35
CA TRP A 48 5.23 7.34 -0.87
C TRP A 48 5.05 6.02 -0.11
N LEU A 49 3.82 5.53 -0.04
CA LEU A 49 3.44 4.37 0.77
C LEU A 49 2.62 3.39 -0.06
N ASP A 50 3.03 2.13 -0.02
CA ASP A 50 2.31 1.06 -0.67
C ASP A 50 2.22 -0.13 0.29
N ILE A 51 1.07 -0.26 0.93
CA ILE A 51 0.79 -1.28 1.93
C ILE A 51 -0.22 -2.22 1.32
N ARG A 52 0.25 -3.41 0.94
CA ARG A 52 -0.57 -4.44 0.30
C ARG A 52 -0.52 -5.73 1.10
N GLY A 53 -1.45 -6.63 0.78
CA GLY A 53 -1.46 -7.97 1.33
C GLY A 53 -1.93 -8.00 2.79
N GLU A 54 -1.29 -8.86 3.59
CA GLU A 54 -1.79 -9.21 4.92
C GLU A 54 -1.84 -8.02 5.88
N TYR A 55 -0.85 -7.13 5.83
CA TYR A 55 -0.84 -5.96 6.71
C TYR A 55 -2.03 -5.03 6.45
N LEU A 56 -2.40 -4.81 5.17
CA LEU A 56 -3.57 -4.00 4.84
C LEU A 56 -4.86 -4.67 5.35
N ARG A 57 -4.97 -6.00 5.26
CA ARG A 57 -6.14 -6.74 5.78
C ARG A 57 -6.27 -6.60 7.28
N CYS A 58 -5.16 -6.76 8.01
CA CYS A 58 -5.13 -6.55 9.46
C CYS A 58 -5.53 -5.11 9.82
N LEU A 59 -4.97 -4.13 9.12
CA LEU A 59 -5.30 -2.72 9.35
C LEU A 59 -6.77 -2.42 9.06
N LEU A 60 -7.35 -2.96 7.98
CA LEU A 60 -8.77 -2.78 7.67
C LEU A 60 -9.68 -3.51 8.66
N ALA A 61 -9.26 -4.65 9.23
CA ALA A 61 -10.01 -5.31 10.29
C ALA A 61 -10.13 -4.44 11.56
N GLU A 62 -9.12 -3.63 11.86
CA GLU A 62 -9.17 -2.64 12.94
C GLU A 62 -10.12 -1.46 12.65
N ALA A 63 -10.44 -1.23 11.38
CA ALA A 63 -11.35 -0.17 10.97
C ALA A 63 -12.82 -0.43 11.40
N GLY A 64 -13.18 -1.69 11.69
CA GLY A 64 -14.55 -2.08 12.08
C GLY A 64 -15.58 -1.70 11.02
N ASP A 65 -16.75 -1.19 11.45
CA ASP A 65 -17.88 -0.85 10.57
C ASP A 65 -17.75 0.50 9.84
N ARG A 66 -16.55 1.10 9.81
CA ARG A 66 -16.32 2.40 9.15
C ARG A 66 -16.39 2.23 7.63
N SER A 67 -17.05 3.16 6.95
CA SER A 67 -17.17 3.16 5.49
C SER A 67 -17.00 4.56 4.89
N GLY A 68 -16.75 4.61 3.58
CA GLY A 68 -16.65 5.84 2.81
C GLY A 68 -15.67 6.88 3.36
N VAL A 69 -16.15 8.10 3.58
CA VAL A 69 -15.31 9.24 4.00
C VAL A 69 -14.70 9.02 5.39
N ASP A 70 -15.42 8.38 6.30
CA ASP A 70 -14.93 8.13 7.66
C ASP A 70 -13.81 7.09 7.67
N LEU A 71 -13.96 6.02 6.87
CA LEU A 71 -12.90 5.04 6.66
C LEU A 71 -11.64 5.71 6.07
N LYS A 72 -11.82 6.55 5.04
CA LYS A 72 -10.71 7.28 4.41
C LYS A 72 -9.94 8.14 5.41
N LYS A 73 -10.66 8.92 6.23
CA LYS A 73 -10.05 9.84 7.20
C LYS A 73 -9.33 9.06 8.30
N TRP A 74 -9.96 8.00 8.81
CA TRP A 74 -9.37 7.13 9.82
C TRP A 74 -8.10 6.46 9.28
N LEU A 75 -8.16 5.89 8.07
CA LEU A 75 -7.02 5.23 7.44
C LEU A 75 -5.85 6.20 7.25
N ALA A 76 -6.10 7.41 6.74
CA ALA A 76 -5.05 8.42 6.60
C ALA A 76 -4.35 8.74 7.95
N GLN A 77 -5.12 8.86 9.03
CA GLN A 77 -4.59 9.12 10.38
C GLN A 77 -3.75 7.93 10.90
N GLU A 78 -4.23 6.71 10.72
CA GLU A 78 -3.50 5.50 11.12
C GLU A 78 -2.19 5.33 10.34
N LEU A 79 -2.22 5.62 9.03
CA LEU A 79 -1.03 5.57 8.19
C LEU A 79 0.01 6.61 8.64
N GLU A 80 -0.41 7.84 8.94
CA GLU A 80 0.49 8.88 9.48
C GLU A 80 1.05 8.50 10.85
N ALA A 81 0.27 7.86 11.71
CA ALA A 81 0.70 7.46 13.05
C ALA A 81 1.70 6.30 13.03
N ARG A 82 1.51 5.33 12.13
CA ARG A 82 2.32 4.09 12.08
C ARG A 82 3.56 4.22 11.19
N PHE A 83 3.50 5.01 10.11
CA PHE A 83 4.61 5.14 9.15
C PHE A 83 5.42 6.41 9.42
N VAL A 84 6.26 6.33 10.45
CA VAL A 84 7.02 7.47 10.97
C VAL A 84 8.32 7.69 10.20
N PHE A 85 8.64 8.94 9.91
CA PHE A 85 9.91 9.37 9.31
C PHE A 85 10.54 10.54 10.09
N VAL A 86 11.85 10.77 9.94
CA VAL A 86 12.58 11.82 10.68
C VAL A 86 12.30 13.21 10.12
N GLU A 87 12.58 13.45 8.84
CA GLU A 87 12.39 14.77 8.22
C GLU A 87 11.33 14.76 7.13
N LYS A 88 11.46 13.82 6.18
CA LYS A 88 10.62 13.71 4.99
C LYS A 88 10.36 12.24 4.67
N PRO A 89 9.24 11.92 3.99
CA PRO A 89 9.02 10.56 3.51
C PRO A 89 10.06 10.17 2.45
N PRO A 90 10.27 8.86 2.25
CA PRO A 90 11.18 8.34 1.22
C PRO A 90 10.70 8.75 -0.17
N ARG A 91 11.66 9.16 -1.01
CA ARG A 91 11.47 9.39 -2.44
C ARG A 91 11.94 8.16 -3.20
N TRP A 92 11.02 7.22 -3.39
CA TRP A 92 11.27 5.98 -4.12
C TRP A 92 11.66 6.24 -5.58
N LEU A 93 12.62 5.47 -6.08
CA LEU A 93 12.97 5.44 -7.51
C LEU A 93 12.00 4.54 -8.28
N GLN A 94 11.56 3.46 -7.65
CA GLN A 94 10.58 2.50 -8.15
C GLN A 94 9.34 2.50 -7.26
N SER A 95 8.62 1.37 -7.19
CA SER A 95 7.48 1.20 -6.28
C SER A 95 7.91 1.36 -4.82
N PRO A 96 7.07 1.97 -3.95
CA PRO A 96 7.32 2.02 -2.52
C PRO A 96 7.51 0.62 -1.92
N ALA A 97 8.55 0.47 -1.10
CA ALA A 97 8.88 -0.81 -0.48
C ALA A 97 9.20 -0.57 1.01
N TRP A 98 8.25 0.01 1.72
CA TRP A 98 8.42 0.32 3.14
C TRP A 98 8.52 -0.98 3.96
N PRO A 99 9.61 -1.24 4.70
CA PRO A 99 9.76 -2.47 5.48
C PRO A 99 8.78 -2.53 6.65
N ILE A 100 8.08 -3.67 6.77
CA ILE A 100 7.17 -3.99 7.86
C ILE A 100 7.61 -5.34 8.43
N ASN A 101 7.91 -5.38 9.71
CA ASN A 101 8.32 -6.60 10.42
C ASN A 101 7.26 -7.00 11.47
N GLU A 102 7.60 -7.95 12.34
CA GLU A 102 6.70 -8.43 13.41
C GLU A 102 6.29 -7.33 14.40
N ASN A 103 7.11 -6.28 14.55
CA ASN A 103 6.84 -5.12 15.40
C ASN A 103 6.09 -4.00 14.65
N GLY A 104 5.77 -4.21 13.37
CA GLY A 104 5.07 -3.27 12.51
C GLY A 104 5.99 -2.51 11.55
N PRO A 105 5.54 -1.36 11.02
CA PRO A 105 6.33 -0.56 10.08
C PRO A 105 7.59 -0.01 10.72
N MET A 106 8.73 -0.17 10.05
CA MET A 106 9.98 0.40 10.53
C MET A 106 10.00 1.91 10.36
N ARG A 107 10.73 2.63 11.21
CA ARG A 107 10.88 4.09 11.12
C ARG A 107 11.88 4.44 10.03
N PHE A 108 11.51 5.34 9.11
CA PHE A 108 12.42 5.83 8.08
C PHE A 108 13.38 6.89 8.64
N LEU A 109 14.69 6.65 8.52
CA LEU A 109 15.75 7.54 9.01
C LEU A 109 16.24 8.51 7.94
N GLY A 110 16.32 8.06 6.69
CA GLY A 110 16.81 8.90 5.61
C GLY A 110 17.17 8.10 4.36
N GLN A 111 17.52 8.82 3.31
CA GLN A 111 17.95 8.25 2.04
C GLN A 111 19.28 8.84 1.59
N LEU A 112 20.09 8.00 0.96
CA LEU A 112 21.41 8.34 0.44
C LEU A 112 21.45 7.98 -1.04
N ALA A 113 22.12 8.80 -1.84
CA ALA A 113 22.46 8.40 -3.20
C ALA A 113 23.51 7.28 -3.12
N ALA A 114 23.20 6.12 -3.69
CA ALA A 114 24.23 5.17 -4.05
C ALA A 114 24.82 5.69 -5.36
N GLY A 115 26.08 6.15 -5.32
CA GLY A 115 26.72 6.88 -6.43
C GLY A 115 26.77 6.11 -7.76
N ASP A 116 27.36 6.74 -8.78
CA ASP A 116 27.41 6.34 -10.20
C ASP A 116 28.15 5.02 -10.52
N SER A 117 28.21 4.05 -9.61
CA SER A 117 29.06 2.87 -9.76
C SER A 117 28.72 1.98 -10.96
N PHE A 118 27.59 2.16 -11.65
CA PHE A 118 27.24 1.37 -12.84
C PHE A 118 26.31 2.10 -13.83
N HIS A 119 26.53 3.40 -14.14
CA HIS A 119 25.64 4.22 -15.00
C HIS A 119 24.18 4.38 -14.52
N ASP A 120 23.74 3.59 -13.54
CA ASP A 120 22.43 3.66 -12.92
C ASP A 120 22.50 4.48 -11.63
N MET A 121 21.58 5.45 -11.52
CA MET A 121 21.38 6.20 -10.29
C MET A 121 20.72 5.29 -9.25
N GLY A 122 21.46 4.92 -8.21
CA GLY A 122 20.94 4.14 -7.10
C GLY A 122 20.49 5.02 -5.93
N SER A 123 19.55 4.53 -5.12
CA SER A 123 19.17 5.14 -3.84
C SER A 123 19.08 4.08 -2.76
N VAL A 124 19.70 4.38 -1.62
CA VAL A 124 19.67 3.56 -0.40
C VAL A 124 18.73 4.25 0.58
N TYR A 125 17.76 3.50 1.08
CA TYR A 125 16.78 3.95 2.07
C TYR A 125 17.07 3.22 3.39
N VAL A 126 17.21 3.97 4.47
CA VAL A 126 17.59 3.42 5.78
C VAL A 126 16.40 3.45 6.73
N PHE A 127 16.12 2.31 7.32
CA PHE A 127 15.03 2.10 8.27
C PHE A 127 15.55 1.54 9.59
N ILE A 128 14.88 1.86 10.69
CA ILE A 128 15.17 1.29 12.00
C ILE A 128 13.88 0.79 12.65
N ASP A 129 13.95 -0.40 13.24
CA ASP A 129 12.91 -0.91 14.10
C ASP A 129 13.01 -0.20 15.47
N PRO A 130 11.98 0.56 15.89
CA PRO A 130 12.00 1.27 17.15
C PRO A 130 12.03 0.35 18.39
N ALA A 131 11.58 -0.89 18.27
CA ALA A 131 11.53 -1.84 19.38
C ALA A 131 12.87 -2.58 19.59
N THR A 132 13.55 -2.94 18.49
CA THR A 132 14.76 -3.78 18.54
C THR A 132 16.05 -3.02 18.20
N ALA A 133 15.95 -1.79 17.71
CA ALA A 133 17.04 -1.03 17.10
C ALA A 133 17.70 -1.72 15.89
N GLN A 134 17.06 -2.75 15.32
CA GLN A 134 17.52 -3.40 14.10
C GLN A 134 17.43 -2.41 12.93
N VAL A 135 18.49 -2.33 12.13
CA VAL A 135 18.55 -1.48 10.94
C VAL A 135 18.32 -2.36 9.70
N GLU A 136 17.47 -1.87 8.80
CA GLU A 136 17.25 -2.47 7.50
C GLU A 136 17.45 -1.43 6.40
N THR A 137 17.96 -1.87 5.25
CA THR A 137 18.17 -1.01 4.10
C THR A 137 17.46 -1.55 2.88
N VAL A 138 16.73 -0.67 2.19
CA VAL A 138 16.20 -0.95 0.85
C VAL A 138 17.07 -0.24 -0.15
N ILE A 139 17.42 -0.90 -1.25
CA ILE A 139 18.22 -0.32 -2.33
C ILE A 139 17.42 -0.44 -3.62
N GLN A 140 17.27 0.68 -4.32
CA GLN A 140 16.64 0.71 -5.64
C GLN A 140 17.61 1.30 -6.66
N PHE A 141 17.56 0.77 -7.87
CA PHE A 141 18.29 1.26 -9.05
C PHE A 141 17.27 1.70 -10.10
N ARG A 142 17.63 2.70 -10.90
CA ARG A 142 16.80 3.20 -11.99
C ARG A 142 16.90 2.34 -13.23
#